data_AF-A0AAV9Z2N5-F1
#
_entry.id   AF-A0AAV9Z2N5-F1
#
_cell.length_a   1.000
_cell.length_b   1.000
_cell.length_c   1.000
_cell.angle_alpha   90.00
_cell.angle_beta   90.00
_cell.angle_gamma   90.00
#
_symmetry.space_group_name_H-M   'P 1'
#
loop_
_entity.id
_entity.type
_entity.pdbx_description
1 polymer ?
#
loop_
_entity_poly.entity_id
_entity_poly.type
_entity_poly.pdbx_seq_one_letter_code
_entity_poly.pdbx_strand_id
1 'polypeptide(L)'
;MSLSSPRMTMFPGAKMLIQAISLLPDGISEADLMQCRLPIANLDQCKLALLRTSLAYSDRDKRFKALTPVREYIRAVHPPEAELVRPLTTHLYEVLMLWKSFRQIPTLESVPRIAANLGNLQNVLLWSIEQDEEDAAWQIRRVLTLDSFLRATGRGLSPLRAHLPRLFENCQDHQARAEYIAAAFESQHLYENRVLADDWESQGIQEFKLANDRVGEVLDNLKVQFYNVLAAYYLYNNGNPATSEKYCELALALSTENHDVTGKGKALMHFSEVYEYRGNARLGRNYARQARQAFIQNGYLLAQAHAMKAEIYSVFVLGNFEYVLTLCAETKSVLAVCGMHTSELHSSITSAEAQIHLLKTEYQTARVLQMDILAQTLHSERS
;
A
#
# COMPACT_ATOMS: atom_id res chain seq x y z
N MET A 1 3.28 25.62 34.34
CA MET A 1 3.51 24.54 33.36
C MET A 1 4.65 24.93 32.43
N SER A 2 5.43 23.97 31.91
CA SER A 2 6.65 24.21 31.12
C SER A 2 6.43 25.05 29.84
N LEU A 3 5.21 25.07 29.30
CA LEU A 3 4.84 25.89 28.13
C LEU A 3 4.91 27.41 28.37
N SER A 4 4.76 27.86 29.62
CA SER A 4 4.88 29.27 30.01
C SER A 4 6.28 29.62 30.54
N SER A 5 7.26 28.72 30.39
CA SER A 5 8.62 28.97 30.88
C SER A 5 9.29 30.10 30.08
N PRO A 6 10.20 30.88 30.71
CA PRO A 6 10.93 31.95 30.02
C PRO A 6 11.65 31.48 28.73
N ARG A 7 12.08 30.22 28.71
CA ARG A 7 12.74 29.60 27.54
C ARG A 7 11.77 29.38 26.38
N MET A 8 10.52 28.98 26.65
CA MET A 8 9.49 28.82 25.63
C MET A 8 9.01 30.18 25.11
N THR A 9 8.89 31.18 25.99
CA THR A 9 8.47 32.54 25.58
C THR A 9 9.54 33.27 24.76
N MET A 10 10.81 32.93 24.94
CA MET A 10 11.93 33.48 24.16
C MET A 10 11.87 33.05 22.68
N PHE A 11 11.24 31.91 22.38
CA PHE A 11 11.12 31.36 21.03
C PHE A 11 9.66 31.00 20.74
N PRO A 12 8.83 31.96 20.28
CA PRO A 12 7.41 31.71 19.99
C PRO A 12 7.19 30.52 19.03
N GLY A 13 8.10 30.33 18.08
CA GLY A 13 8.12 29.19 17.15
C GLY A 13 8.24 27.82 17.82
N ALA A 14 8.72 27.73 19.07
CA ALA A 14 8.77 26.47 19.81
C ALA A 14 7.36 25.94 20.13
N LYS A 15 6.39 26.84 20.35
CA LYS A 15 4.98 26.44 20.53
C LYS A 15 4.42 25.85 19.23
N MET A 16 4.66 26.51 18.10
CA MET A 16 4.24 25.99 16.79
C MET A 16 4.93 24.65 16.50
N LEU A 17 6.21 24.51 16.80
CA LEU A 17 6.93 23.26 16.57
C LEU A 17 6.36 22.11 17.40
N ILE A 18 6.06 22.32 18.69
CA ILE A 18 5.45 21.28 19.53
C ILE A 18 4.03 20.93 19.05
N GLN A 19 3.27 21.90 18.55
CA GLN A 19 1.96 21.67 17.91
C GLN A 19 2.10 20.79 16.66
N ALA A 20 3.04 21.08 15.76
CA ALA A 20 3.26 20.28 14.56
C ALA A 20 3.67 18.83 14.90
N ILE A 21 4.69 18.64 15.75
CA ILE A 21 5.16 17.29 16.09
C ILE A 21 4.18 16.54 17.01
N SER A 22 3.17 17.21 17.59
CA SER A 22 2.07 16.53 18.29
C SER A 22 1.16 15.73 17.34
N LEU A 23 1.23 15.95 16.03
CA LEU A 23 0.56 15.09 15.06
C LEU A 23 1.40 13.88 14.63
N LEU A 24 2.66 13.81 15.07
CA LEU A 24 3.64 12.85 14.56
C LEU A 24 4.03 11.83 15.65
N PRO A 25 3.24 10.74 15.85
CA PRO A 25 3.56 9.75 16.87
C PRO A 25 4.93 9.09 16.67
N ASP A 26 5.35 8.93 15.42
CA ASP A 26 6.64 8.33 15.07
C ASP A 26 7.75 9.36 15.09
N GLY A 27 7.47 10.61 15.44
CA GLY A 27 8.42 11.72 15.37
C GLY A 27 8.84 12.02 13.95
N ILE A 28 9.84 12.88 13.79
CA ILE A 28 10.34 13.29 12.48
C ILE A 28 11.87 13.32 12.47
N SER A 29 12.47 12.89 11.35
CA SER A 29 13.92 13.01 11.16
C SER A 29 14.31 14.48 10.99
N GLU A 30 15.56 14.84 11.27
CA GLU A 30 16.04 16.20 11.06
C GLU A 30 15.98 16.61 9.58
N ALA A 31 16.32 15.69 8.68
CA ALA A 31 16.25 15.93 7.24
C ALA A 31 14.80 16.18 6.77
N ASP A 32 13.84 15.36 7.21
CA ASP A 32 12.43 15.54 6.85
C ASP A 32 11.86 16.83 7.45
N LEU A 33 12.22 17.16 8.70
CA LEU A 33 11.77 18.38 9.36
C LEU A 33 12.21 19.64 8.61
N MET A 34 13.43 19.64 8.06
CA MET A 34 13.93 20.73 7.21
C MET A 34 13.24 20.77 5.84
N GLN A 35 12.85 19.62 5.30
CA GLN A 35 12.15 19.51 4.01
C GLN A 35 10.68 19.97 4.10
N CYS A 36 10.02 19.84 5.26
CA CYS A 36 8.64 20.28 5.44
C CYS A 36 8.41 21.78 5.23
N ARG A 37 9.45 22.64 5.28
CA ARG A 37 9.34 24.11 5.12
C ARG A 37 8.26 24.72 6.03
N LEU A 38 8.25 24.34 7.31
CA LEU A 38 7.29 24.86 8.29
C LEU A 38 7.45 26.39 8.43
N PRO A 39 6.36 27.15 8.70
CA PRO A 39 6.39 28.59 8.89
C PRO A 39 6.96 28.98 10.27
N ILE A 40 8.12 28.45 10.63
CA ILE A 40 8.76 28.59 11.95
C ILE A 40 10.17 29.17 11.76
N ALA A 41 10.36 30.40 12.24
CA ALA A 41 11.69 31.01 12.27
C ALA A 41 12.58 30.33 13.32
N ASN A 42 13.89 30.26 13.04
CA ASN A 42 14.90 29.70 13.95
C ASN A 42 14.56 28.29 14.46
N LEU A 43 14.22 27.39 13.53
CA LEU A 43 13.76 26.03 13.82
C LEU A 43 14.69 25.26 14.79
N ASP A 44 16.00 25.37 14.61
CA ASP A 44 17.00 24.73 15.47
C ASP A 44 16.94 25.23 16.93
N GLN A 45 16.74 26.53 17.12
CA GLN A 45 16.61 27.12 18.46
C GLN A 45 15.30 26.70 19.11
N CYS A 46 14.22 26.62 18.34
CA CYS A 46 12.93 26.11 18.78
C CYS A 46 13.04 24.64 19.24
N LYS A 47 13.71 23.79 18.44
CA LYS A 47 14.01 22.38 18.78
C LYS A 47 14.83 22.28 20.07
N LEU A 48 15.90 23.06 20.20
CA LEU A 48 16.73 23.09 21.41
C LEU A 48 15.94 23.54 22.65
N ALA A 49 15.03 24.51 22.51
CA ALA A 49 14.17 24.95 23.60
C ALA A 49 13.25 23.83 24.09
N LEU A 50 12.65 23.07 23.17
CA LEU A 50 11.79 21.91 23.50
C LEU A 50 12.57 20.78 24.18
N LEU A 51 13.79 20.48 23.70
CA LEU A 51 14.67 19.49 24.32
C LEU A 51 15.09 19.91 25.75
N ARG A 52 15.49 21.18 25.94
CA ARG A 52 15.91 21.72 27.24
C ARG A 52 14.78 21.89 28.26
N THR A 53 13.53 21.82 27.81
CA THR A 53 12.34 21.86 28.67
C THR A 53 11.70 20.48 28.84
N SER A 54 12.32 19.43 28.27
CA SER A 54 11.83 18.05 28.31
C SER A 54 10.41 17.89 27.77
N LEU A 55 9.96 18.79 26.90
CA LEU A 55 8.69 18.69 26.20
C LEU A 55 8.79 17.78 24.97
N ALA A 56 10.01 17.66 24.44
CA ALA A 56 10.35 16.77 23.35
C ALA A 56 11.68 16.06 23.66
N TYR A 57 11.95 14.97 22.93
CA TYR A 57 13.16 14.19 23.02
C TYR A 57 13.57 13.68 21.64
N SER A 58 14.81 13.22 21.51
CA SER A 58 15.28 12.46 20.36
C SER A 58 15.40 10.99 20.75
N ASP A 59 14.81 10.10 19.96
CA ASP A 59 14.91 8.66 20.22
C ASP A 59 16.22 8.06 19.68
N ARG A 60 16.32 6.72 19.75
CA ARG A 60 17.51 5.97 19.29
C ARG A 60 17.76 6.14 17.79
N ASP A 61 16.70 6.37 17.01
CA ASP A 61 16.76 6.59 15.56
C ASP A 61 16.95 8.08 15.21
N LYS A 62 17.28 8.90 16.22
CA LYS A 62 17.46 10.36 16.12
C LYS A 62 16.21 11.08 15.62
N ARG A 63 15.02 10.49 15.80
CA ARG A 63 13.74 11.12 15.44
C ARG A 63 13.30 12.02 16.59
N PHE A 64 12.91 13.24 16.22
CA PHE A 64 12.44 14.25 17.16
C PHE A 64 10.96 14.03 17.48
N LYS A 65 10.64 13.82 18.76
CA LYS A 65 9.32 13.38 19.25
C LYS A 65 8.84 14.23 20.42
N ALA A 66 7.55 14.51 20.47
CA ALA A 66 6.88 14.93 21.70
C ALA A 66 6.64 13.71 22.61
N LEU A 67 6.68 13.90 23.93
CA LEU A 67 6.22 12.88 24.87
C LEU A 67 4.71 12.64 24.70
N THR A 68 4.24 11.39 24.81
CA THR A 68 2.82 11.04 24.61
C THR A 68 1.85 11.91 25.42
N PRO A 69 2.04 12.14 26.74
CA PRO A 69 1.12 13.00 27.51
C PRO A 69 1.15 14.46 27.05
N VAL A 70 2.32 14.96 26.61
CA VAL A 70 2.46 16.31 26.06
C VAL A 70 1.72 16.41 24.73
N ARG A 71 1.85 15.40 23.88
CA ARG A 71 1.15 15.32 22.60
C ARG A 71 -0.36 15.39 22.77
N GLU A 72 -0.92 14.57 23.65
CA GLU A 72 -2.36 14.54 23.95
C GLU A 72 -2.84 15.88 24.49
N TYR A 73 -2.11 16.46 25.45
CA TYR A 73 -2.42 17.78 26.00
C TYR A 73 -2.40 18.88 24.93
N ILE A 74 -1.37 18.91 24.08
CA ILE A 74 -1.25 19.91 23.01
C ILE A 74 -2.40 19.75 22.01
N ARG A 75 -2.73 18.53 21.58
CA ARG A 75 -3.87 18.30 20.66
C ARG A 75 -5.19 18.76 21.24
N ALA A 76 -5.41 18.59 22.54
CA ALA A 76 -6.66 18.97 23.21
C ALA A 76 -6.77 20.47 23.51
N VAL A 77 -5.70 21.10 23.98
CA VAL A 77 -5.72 22.47 24.52
C VAL A 77 -5.15 23.50 23.54
N HIS A 78 -4.24 23.08 22.67
CA HIS A 78 -3.54 23.93 21.71
C HIS A 78 -3.48 23.24 20.34
N PRO A 79 -4.63 22.90 19.72
CA PRO A 79 -4.64 22.18 18.46
C PRO A 79 -3.80 22.91 17.40
N PRO A 80 -3.11 22.15 16.52
CA PRO A 80 -2.29 22.75 15.48
C PRO A 80 -3.17 23.47 14.44
N GLU A 81 -2.72 24.64 14.00
CA GLU A 81 -3.41 25.45 12.99
C GLU A 81 -3.19 24.87 11.58
N ALA A 82 -4.17 25.03 10.69
CA ALA A 82 -4.11 24.47 9.34
C ALA A 82 -2.89 24.95 8.53
N GLU A 83 -2.50 26.21 8.68
CA GLU A 83 -1.31 26.78 8.02
C GLU A 83 0.01 26.10 8.44
N LEU A 84 0.07 25.61 9.67
CA LEU A 84 1.20 24.89 10.21
C LEU A 84 1.19 23.42 9.76
N VAL A 85 0.01 22.80 9.66
CA VAL A 85 -0.14 21.39 9.30
C VAL A 85 0.02 21.17 7.79
N ARG A 86 -0.45 22.09 6.94
CA ARG A 86 -0.44 21.93 5.48
C ARG A 86 0.95 21.60 4.89
N PRO A 87 2.07 22.26 5.26
CA PRO A 87 3.39 21.89 4.73
C PRO A 87 3.86 20.50 5.18
N LEU A 88 3.57 20.12 6.43
CA LEU A 88 3.87 18.80 6.98
C LEU A 88 3.10 17.70 6.25
N THR A 89 1.80 17.95 6.06
CA THR A 89 0.86 17.16 5.28
C THR A 89 1.39 16.94 3.87
N THR A 90 1.70 18.00 3.12
CA THR A 90 2.30 17.91 1.77
C THR A 90 3.55 17.04 1.75
N HIS A 91 4.51 17.28 2.65
CA HIS A 91 5.75 16.49 2.72
C HIS A 91 5.50 15.00 2.97
N LEU A 92 4.65 14.65 3.94
CA LEU A 92 4.34 13.25 4.23
C LEU A 92 3.65 12.58 3.05
N TYR A 93 2.82 13.29 2.30
CA TYR A 93 2.24 12.74 1.09
C TYR A 93 3.23 12.56 -0.04
N GLU A 94 4.22 13.43 -0.19
CA GLU A 94 5.34 13.19 -1.12
C GLU A 94 6.07 11.89 -0.74
N VAL A 95 6.26 11.63 0.55
CA VAL A 95 6.80 10.34 1.03
C VAL A 95 5.88 9.17 0.65
N LEU A 96 4.56 9.29 0.84
CA LEU A 96 3.61 8.24 0.44
C LEU A 96 3.59 8.03 -1.09
N MET A 97 3.76 9.10 -1.88
CA MET A 97 3.77 9.05 -3.33
C MET A 97 4.98 8.29 -3.91
N LEU A 98 6.04 8.09 -3.11
CA LEU A 98 7.10 7.14 -3.43
C LEU A 98 6.52 5.74 -3.72
N TRP A 99 5.40 5.35 -3.10
CA TRP A 99 4.72 4.09 -3.38
C TRP A 99 4.18 4.00 -4.81
N LYS A 100 3.66 5.10 -5.36
CA LYS A 100 3.18 5.12 -6.75
C LYS A 100 4.36 5.02 -7.72
N SER A 101 5.43 5.76 -7.47
CA SER A 101 6.66 5.73 -8.28
C SER A 101 7.38 4.38 -8.19
N PHE A 102 7.35 3.73 -7.02
CA PHE A 102 7.95 2.42 -6.77
C PHE A 102 7.45 1.34 -7.74
N ARG A 103 6.21 1.46 -8.24
CA ARG A 103 5.67 0.55 -9.24
C ARG A 103 6.38 0.62 -10.59
N GLN A 104 6.99 1.76 -10.91
CA GLN A 104 7.75 1.96 -12.14
C GLN A 104 9.25 1.79 -11.90
N ILE A 105 9.75 2.36 -10.81
CA ILE A 105 11.17 2.38 -10.47
C ILE A 105 11.30 2.01 -8.97
N PRO A 106 11.40 0.72 -8.65
CA PRO A 106 11.55 0.29 -7.27
C PRO A 106 12.91 0.73 -6.73
N THR A 107 12.91 1.40 -5.58
CA THR A 107 14.14 1.71 -4.83
C THR A 107 14.11 1.02 -3.48
N LEU A 108 15.26 0.51 -3.06
CA LEU A 108 15.41 -0.20 -1.78
C LEU A 108 14.98 0.64 -0.57
N GLU A 109 15.03 1.98 -0.71
CA GLU A 109 14.73 2.93 0.36
C GLU A 109 13.24 3.32 0.43
N SER A 110 12.45 3.10 -0.62
CA SER A 110 11.05 3.57 -0.66
C SER A 110 10.20 2.94 0.43
N VAL A 111 10.24 1.60 0.54
CA VAL A 111 9.42 0.85 1.51
C VAL A 111 9.81 1.19 2.95
N PRO A 112 11.11 1.15 3.35
CA PRO A 112 11.52 1.58 4.69
C PRO A 112 11.16 3.02 5.01
N ARG A 113 11.29 3.95 4.04
CA ARG A 113 11.00 5.37 4.27
C ARG A 113 9.51 5.63 4.53
N ILE A 114 8.62 4.95 3.81
CA ILE A 114 7.18 5.02 4.05
C ILE A 114 6.84 4.36 5.39
N ALA A 115 7.38 3.16 5.64
CA ALA A 115 7.13 2.43 6.88
C ALA A 115 7.53 3.23 8.14
N ALA A 116 8.66 3.93 8.09
CA ALA A 116 9.14 4.79 9.18
C ALA A 116 8.26 6.02 9.47
N ASN A 117 7.26 6.30 8.62
CA ASN A 117 6.32 7.41 8.77
C ASN A 117 4.85 6.93 8.79
N LEU A 118 4.59 5.65 9.05
CA LEU A 118 3.25 5.10 8.93
C LEU A 118 2.24 5.73 9.92
N GLY A 119 2.59 5.81 11.20
CA GLY A 119 1.75 6.44 12.22
C GLY A 119 1.62 7.95 12.01
N ASN A 120 2.66 8.60 11.46
CA ASN A 120 2.59 10.00 11.03
C ASN A 120 1.58 10.20 9.89
N LEU A 121 1.67 9.37 8.84
CA LEU A 121 0.75 9.39 7.70
C LEU A 121 -0.70 9.18 8.15
N GLN A 122 -0.93 8.18 9.00
CA GLN A 122 -2.26 7.89 9.54
C GLN A 122 -2.83 9.07 10.34
N ASN A 123 -2.06 9.67 11.25
CA ASN A 123 -2.55 10.78 12.08
C ASN A 123 -2.80 12.05 11.28
N VAL A 124 -1.93 12.38 10.33
CA VAL A 124 -2.08 13.58 9.51
C VAL A 124 -3.24 13.44 8.52
N LEU A 125 -3.44 12.25 7.94
CA LEU A 125 -4.64 11.95 7.15
C LEU A 125 -5.91 12.02 7.98
N LEU A 126 -5.92 11.43 9.19
CA LEU A 126 -7.07 11.50 10.09
C LEU A 126 -7.42 12.95 10.41
N TRP A 127 -6.43 13.74 10.81
CA TRP A 127 -6.61 15.16 11.10
C TRP A 127 -7.20 15.90 9.89
N SER A 128 -6.70 15.64 8.68
CA SER A 128 -7.23 16.24 7.44
C SER A 128 -8.67 15.85 7.15
N ILE A 129 -9.06 14.59 7.40
CA ILE A 129 -10.45 14.10 7.25
C ILE A 129 -11.38 14.71 8.32
N GLU A 130 -10.88 14.98 9.52
CA GLU A 130 -11.64 15.58 10.62
C GLU A 130 -11.88 17.07 10.42
N GLN A 131 -10.96 17.80 9.79
CA GLN A 131 -11.15 19.24 9.51
C GLN A 131 -12.14 19.52 8.36
N ASP A 132 -12.43 18.54 7.50
CA ASP A 132 -13.32 18.69 6.33
C ASP A 132 -12.93 19.85 5.38
N GLU A 133 -11.65 20.25 5.40
CA GLU A 133 -11.13 21.37 4.58
C GLU A 133 -10.69 20.95 3.18
N GLU A 134 -10.42 19.65 2.98
CA GLU A 134 -9.81 19.12 1.75
C GLU A 134 -10.85 18.39 0.90
N ASP A 135 -10.63 18.37 -0.41
CA ASP A 135 -11.49 17.69 -1.37
C ASP A 135 -11.63 16.18 -1.07
N ALA A 136 -12.87 15.68 -1.08
CA ALA A 136 -13.16 14.29 -0.74
C ALA A 136 -12.45 13.29 -1.68
N ALA A 137 -12.33 13.63 -2.97
CA ALA A 137 -11.64 12.79 -3.95
C ALA A 137 -10.16 12.63 -3.59
N TRP A 138 -9.51 13.74 -3.24
CA TRP A 138 -8.13 13.74 -2.79
C TRP A 138 -7.90 12.92 -1.52
N GLN A 139 -8.81 13.01 -0.55
CA GLN A 139 -8.74 12.23 0.70
C GLN A 139 -8.89 10.73 0.42
N ILE A 140 -9.89 10.34 -0.40
CA ILE A 140 -10.09 8.95 -0.83
C ILE A 140 -8.80 8.38 -1.42
N ARG A 141 -8.22 9.04 -2.44
CA ARG A 141 -7.05 8.52 -3.17
C ARG A 141 -5.86 8.27 -2.25
N ARG A 142 -5.70 9.05 -1.19
CA ARG A 142 -4.58 8.90 -0.26
C ARG A 142 -4.79 7.79 0.75
N VAL A 143 -6.00 7.65 1.27
CA VAL A 143 -6.36 6.48 2.09
C VAL A 143 -6.17 5.20 1.26
N LEU A 144 -6.63 5.19 0.01
CA LEU A 144 -6.44 4.04 -0.89
C LEU A 144 -4.96 3.77 -1.23
N THR A 145 -4.15 4.82 -1.40
CA THR A 145 -2.71 4.66 -1.63
C THR A 145 -2.02 4.06 -0.41
N LEU A 146 -2.39 4.51 0.80
CA LEU A 146 -1.90 3.96 2.06
C LEU A 146 -2.33 2.50 2.25
N ASP A 147 -3.61 2.17 2.01
CA ASP A 147 -4.12 0.81 2.06
C ASP A 147 -3.39 -0.11 1.07
N SER A 148 -3.12 0.37 -0.14
CA SER A 148 -2.33 -0.39 -1.12
C SER A 148 -0.92 -0.69 -0.62
N PHE A 149 -0.26 0.25 0.05
CA PHE A 149 1.06 0.05 0.64
C PHE A 149 1.00 -0.94 1.81
N LEU A 150 0.06 -0.76 2.73
CA LEU A 150 -0.08 -1.62 3.91
C LEU A 150 -0.32 -3.07 3.50
N ARG A 151 -1.26 -3.31 2.59
CA ARG A 151 -1.55 -4.65 2.08
C ARG A 151 -0.34 -5.27 1.37
N ALA A 152 0.29 -4.55 0.43
CA ALA A 152 1.43 -5.10 -0.31
C ALA A 152 2.60 -5.48 0.62
N THR A 153 2.75 -4.76 1.73
CA THR A 153 3.83 -4.98 2.70
C THR A 153 3.43 -5.86 3.89
N GLY A 154 2.22 -6.43 3.90
CA GLY A 154 1.75 -7.36 4.93
C GLY A 154 1.34 -6.71 6.26
N ARG A 155 0.98 -5.42 6.28
CA ARG A 155 0.60 -4.63 7.47
C ARG A 155 -0.92 -4.42 7.61
N GLY A 156 -1.72 -5.25 6.93
CA GLY A 156 -3.18 -5.17 6.98
C GLY A 156 -3.76 -3.95 6.25
N LEU A 157 -4.83 -3.38 6.80
CA LEU A 157 -5.56 -2.23 6.25
C LEU A 157 -5.49 -1.05 7.22
N SER A 158 -5.58 0.17 6.69
CA SER A 158 -5.57 1.37 7.52
C SER A 158 -6.86 1.49 8.33
N PRO A 159 -6.81 1.92 9.61
CA PRO A 159 -8.02 2.25 10.36
C PRO A 159 -8.83 3.40 9.71
N LEU A 160 -8.17 4.21 8.87
CA LEU A 160 -8.81 5.30 8.13
C LEU A 160 -9.86 4.83 7.13
N ARG A 161 -9.84 3.55 6.77
CA ARG A 161 -10.82 2.93 5.86
C ARG A 161 -12.25 3.13 6.35
N ALA A 162 -12.48 3.20 7.67
CA ALA A 162 -13.79 3.45 8.27
C ALA A 162 -14.40 4.79 7.85
N HIS A 163 -13.60 5.76 7.39
CA HIS A 163 -14.09 7.05 6.92
C HIS A 163 -14.43 7.08 5.43
N LEU A 164 -14.00 6.07 4.64
CA LEU A 164 -14.19 6.09 3.18
C LEU A 164 -15.66 6.11 2.74
N PRO A 165 -16.62 5.41 3.39
CA PRO A 165 -18.02 5.49 2.98
C PRO A 165 -18.57 6.93 3.02
N ARG A 166 -18.30 7.66 4.11
CA ARG A 166 -18.69 9.08 4.23
C ARG A 166 -18.04 9.94 3.14
N LEU A 167 -16.75 9.73 2.89
CA LEU A 167 -16.03 10.46 1.86
C LEU A 167 -16.58 10.16 0.46
N PHE A 168 -16.93 8.90 0.20
CA PHE A 168 -17.51 8.45 -1.06
C PHE A 168 -18.87 9.10 -1.31
N GLU A 169 -19.74 9.19 -0.30
CA GLU A 169 -21.04 9.87 -0.38
C GLU A 169 -20.90 11.35 -0.77
N ASN A 170 -19.88 12.02 -0.24
CA ASN A 170 -19.61 13.44 -0.51
C ASN A 170 -18.75 13.69 -1.77
N CYS A 171 -18.18 12.63 -2.37
CA CYS A 171 -17.28 12.76 -3.50
C CYS A 171 -18.05 12.92 -4.81
N GLN A 172 -17.76 14.01 -5.53
CA GLN A 172 -18.31 14.29 -6.87
C GLN A 172 -17.38 13.84 -8.01
N ASP A 173 -16.11 13.51 -7.69
CA ASP A 173 -15.15 12.99 -8.67
C ASP A 173 -15.44 11.52 -8.98
N HIS A 174 -16.02 11.27 -10.16
CA HIS A 174 -16.29 9.93 -10.68
C HIS A 174 -15.04 9.04 -10.75
N GLN A 175 -13.85 9.60 -10.99
CA GLN A 175 -12.62 8.81 -11.01
C GLN A 175 -12.27 8.29 -9.62
N ALA A 176 -12.31 9.15 -8.59
CA ALA A 176 -12.02 8.73 -7.22
C ALA A 176 -13.08 7.75 -6.69
N ARG A 177 -14.35 7.93 -7.08
CA ARG A 177 -15.43 6.96 -6.79
C ARG A 177 -15.15 5.61 -7.42
N ALA A 178 -14.72 5.57 -8.68
CA ALA A 178 -14.38 4.33 -9.37
C ALA A 178 -13.14 3.64 -8.75
N GLU A 179 -12.11 4.42 -8.37
CA GLU A 179 -10.94 3.92 -7.63
C GLU A 179 -11.32 3.32 -6.27
N TYR A 180 -12.26 3.93 -5.55
CA TYR A 180 -12.80 3.40 -4.30
C TYR A 180 -13.53 2.07 -4.49
N ILE A 181 -14.42 1.98 -5.49
CA ILE A 181 -15.14 0.75 -5.82
C ILE A 181 -14.14 -0.37 -6.16
N ALA A 182 -13.13 -0.09 -7.00
CA ALA A 182 -12.07 -1.05 -7.29
C ALA A 182 -11.35 -1.52 -6.01
N ALA A 183 -10.96 -0.60 -5.14
CA ALA A 183 -10.31 -0.95 -3.88
C ALA A 183 -11.23 -1.71 -2.89
N ALA A 184 -12.55 -1.58 -3.02
CA ALA A 184 -13.50 -2.38 -2.26
C ALA A 184 -13.49 -3.85 -2.73
N PHE A 185 -13.46 -4.09 -4.05
CA PHE A 185 -13.31 -5.44 -4.62
C PHE A 185 -11.97 -6.11 -4.29
N GLU A 186 -10.88 -5.34 -4.24
CA GLU A 186 -9.57 -5.87 -3.82
C GLU A 186 -9.50 -6.18 -2.32
N SER A 187 -10.42 -5.63 -1.52
CA SER A 187 -10.45 -5.85 -0.07
C SER A 187 -11.35 -7.00 0.29
N GLN A 188 -11.14 -7.61 1.46
CA GLN A 188 -12.00 -8.67 1.94
C GLN A 188 -13.45 -8.24 2.29
N HIS A 189 -13.78 -6.97 2.08
CA HIS A 189 -15.06 -6.38 2.46
C HIS A 189 -16.27 -6.97 1.74
N LEU A 190 -16.12 -7.42 0.49
CA LEU A 190 -17.23 -7.99 -0.30
C LEU A 190 -17.40 -9.50 -0.14
N TYR A 191 -16.59 -10.17 0.69
CA TYR A 191 -16.67 -11.63 0.87
C TYR A 191 -18.01 -12.08 1.48
N GLU A 192 -18.62 -11.24 2.31
CA GLU A 192 -19.81 -11.61 3.07
C GLU A 192 -21.13 -11.29 2.35
N ASN A 193 -21.11 -10.56 1.23
CA ASN A 193 -22.34 -10.11 0.58
C ASN A 193 -22.25 -10.08 -0.96
N ARG A 194 -22.69 -11.17 -1.60
CA ARG A 194 -22.71 -11.32 -3.06
C ARG A 194 -23.64 -10.33 -3.77
N VAL A 195 -24.79 -10.01 -3.17
CA VAL A 195 -25.76 -9.08 -3.78
C VAL A 195 -25.17 -7.67 -3.86
N LEU A 196 -24.43 -7.24 -2.83
CA LEU A 196 -23.71 -5.97 -2.88
C LEU A 196 -22.63 -5.97 -3.97
N ALA A 197 -22.02 -7.10 -4.30
CA ALA A 197 -20.98 -7.13 -5.33
C ALA A 197 -21.51 -6.83 -6.74
N ASP A 198 -22.69 -7.35 -7.11
CA ASP A 198 -23.29 -7.11 -8.43
C ASP A 198 -23.69 -5.63 -8.62
N ASP A 199 -24.23 -5.02 -7.56
CA ASP A 199 -24.57 -3.59 -7.53
C ASP A 199 -23.31 -2.72 -7.66
N TRP A 200 -22.24 -3.07 -6.93
CA TRP A 200 -20.97 -2.35 -6.96
C TRP A 200 -20.22 -2.55 -8.28
N GLU A 201 -20.34 -3.70 -8.93
CA GLU A 201 -19.81 -3.93 -10.27
C GLU A 201 -20.47 -2.97 -11.27
N SER A 202 -21.81 -2.97 -11.28
CA SER A 202 -22.61 -2.12 -12.16
C SER A 202 -22.31 -0.63 -11.93
N GLN A 203 -22.23 -0.23 -10.65
CA GLN A 203 -21.87 1.12 -10.26
C GLN A 203 -20.43 1.46 -10.69
N GLY A 204 -19.46 0.58 -10.47
CA GLY A 204 -18.07 0.78 -10.88
C GLY A 204 -17.95 1.01 -12.38
N ILE A 205 -18.60 0.16 -13.19
CA ILE A 205 -18.64 0.33 -14.66
C ILE A 205 -19.24 1.69 -15.04
N GLN A 206 -20.31 2.12 -14.36
CA GLN A 206 -20.94 3.42 -14.60
C GLN A 206 -20.01 4.58 -14.23
N GLU A 207 -19.37 4.55 -13.07
CA GLU A 207 -18.45 5.60 -12.61
C GLU A 207 -17.24 5.72 -13.56
N PHE A 208 -16.68 4.60 -14.05
CA PHE A 208 -15.63 4.62 -15.07
C PHE A 208 -16.10 5.23 -16.39
N LYS A 209 -17.33 4.92 -16.82
CA LYS A 209 -17.91 5.52 -18.03
C LYS A 209 -18.04 7.04 -17.88
N LEU A 210 -18.63 7.50 -16.78
CA LEU A 210 -18.83 8.93 -16.51
C LEU A 210 -17.52 9.71 -16.38
N ALA A 211 -16.49 9.08 -15.83
CA ALA A 211 -15.17 9.69 -15.76
C ALA A 211 -14.50 9.74 -17.15
N ASN A 212 -14.68 8.72 -18.01
CA ASN A 212 -14.07 8.66 -19.35
C ASN A 212 -14.53 9.80 -20.26
N ASP A 213 -15.82 10.14 -20.19
CA ASP A 213 -16.44 11.22 -20.98
C ASP A 213 -15.81 12.60 -20.73
N ARG A 214 -14.95 12.74 -19.70
CA ARG A 214 -14.30 14.01 -19.33
C ARG A 214 -12.79 14.08 -19.58
N VAL A 215 -12.06 12.96 -19.59
CA VAL A 215 -10.58 12.98 -19.42
C VAL A 215 -9.79 12.06 -20.39
N GLY A 216 -10.43 11.21 -21.22
CA GLY A 216 -9.73 10.44 -22.27
C GLY A 216 -8.76 9.34 -21.78
N GLU A 217 -7.63 9.12 -22.46
CA GLU A 217 -6.71 7.95 -22.32
C GLU A 217 -6.33 7.53 -20.88
N VAL A 218 -6.27 8.46 -19.92
CA VAL A 218 -5.94 8.15 -18.50
C VAL A 218 -6.97 7.20 -17.87
N LEU A 219 -8.20 7.19 -18.39
CA LEU A 219 -9.28 6.37 -17.86
C LEU A 219 -9.34 4.95 -18.39
N ASP A 220 -8.85 4.70 -19.60
CA ASP A 220 -8.84 3.34 -20.10
C ASP A 220 -7.86 2.47 -19.29
N ASN A 221 -6.74 3.03 -18.82
CA ASN A 221 -5.84 2.35 -17.90
C ASN A 221 -6.49 2.02 -16.54
N LEU A 222 -7.35 2.91 -16.03
CA LEU A 222 -8.07 2.64 -14.78
C LEU A 222 -9.16 1.59 -14.97
N LYS A 223 -9.82 1.59 -16.12
CA LYS A 223 -10.79 0.56 -16.50
C LYS A 223 -10.12 -0.82 -16.65
N VAL A 224 -8.93 -0.87 -17.24
CA VAL A 224 -8.09 -2.08 -17.26
C VAL A 224 -7.76 -2.54 -15.85
N GLN A 225 -7.38 -1.64 -14.94
CA GLN A 225 -7.14 -1.98 -13.54
C GLN A 225 -8.39 -2.57 -12.89
N PHE A 226 -9.56 -1.96 -13.11
CA PHE A 226 -10.82 -2.44 -12.55
C PHE A 226 -11.19 -3.83 -13.05
N TYR A 227 -11.05 -4.11 -14.35
CA TYR A 227 -11.30 -5.46 -14.87
C TYR A 227 -10.34 -6.50 -14.31
N ASN A 228 -9.06 -6.16 -14.11
CA ASN A 228 -8.13 -7.06 -13.42
C ASN A 228 -8.56 -7.35 -11.97
N VAL A 229 -9.05 -6.32 -11.26
CA VAL A 229 -9.58 -6.49 -9.90
C VAL A 229 -10.82 -7.39 -9.87
N LEU A 230 -11.76 -7.18 -10.81
CA LEU A 230 -12.94 -8.06 -10.94
C LEU A 230 -12.54 -9.49 -11.28
N ALA A 231 -11.56 -9.68 -12.16
CA ALA A 231 -11.04 -11.02 -12.48
C ALA A 231 -10.53 -11.74 -11.21
N ALA A 232 -9.73 -11.07 -10.40
CA ALA A 232 -9.25 -11.62 -9.12
C ALA A 232 -10.41 -11.90 -8.15
N TYR A 233 -11.34 -10.95 -7.98
CA TYR A 233 -12.50 -11.10 -7.10
C TYR A 233 -13.35 -12.31 -7.47
N TYR A 234 -13.70 -12.47 -8.75
CA TYR A 234 -14.54 -13.56 -9.20
C TYR A 234 -13.86 -14.92 -9.06
N LEU A 235 -12.54 -14.98 -9.19
CA LEU A 235 -11.80 -16.22 -8.97
C LEU A 235 -11.75 -16.59 -7.49
N TYR A 236 -11.24 -15.69 -6.65
CA TYR A 236 -10.88 -16.02 -5.26
C TYR A 236 -12.06 -15.90 -4.28
N ASN A 237 -12.99 -14.98 -4.52
CA ASN A 237 -14.01 -14.64 -3.53
C ASN A 237 -15.38 -15.20 -3.96
N ASN A 238 -15.67 -15.14 -5.25
CA ASN A 238 -16.93 -15.67 -5.79
C ASN A 238 -16.83 -17.16 -6.17
N GLY A 239 -15.62 -17.67 -6.45
CA GLY A 239 -15.41 -19.05 -6.91
C GLY A 239 -15.94 -19.29 -8.33
N ASN A 240 -16.02 -18.24 -9.14
CA ASN A 240 -16.57 -18.25 -10.49
C ASN A 240 -15.48 -18.01 -11.53
N PRO A 241 -14.75 -19.07 -11.94
CA PRO A 241 -13.66 -18.95 -12.90
C PRO A 241 -14.14 -18.61 -14.32
N ALA A 242 -15.44 -18.73 -14.64
CA ALA A 242 -15.97 -18.32 -15.94
C ALA A 242 -16.12 -16.79 -16.03
N THR A 243 -16.68 -16.16 -15.00
CA THR A 243 -16.76 -14.70 -14.95
C THR A 243 -15.37 -14.06 -14.79
N SER A 244 -14.47 -14.70 -14.02
CA SER A 244 -13.08 -14.26 -13.92
C SER A 244 -12.38 -14.26 -15.29
N GLU A 245 -12.55 -15.32 -16.08
CA GLU A 245 -11.99 -15.42 -17.44
C GLU A 245 -12.52 -14.31 -18.35
N LYS A 246 -13.83 -14.05 -18.34
CA LYS A 246 -14.45 -12.94 -19.09
C LYS A 246 -13.78 -11.60 -18.75
N TYR A 247 -13.51 -11.34 -17.47
CA TYR A 247 -12.83 -10.10 -17.06
C TYR A 247 -11.36 -10.07 -17.45
N CYS A 248 -10.67 -11.21 -17.47
CA CYS A 248 -9.32 -11.32 -18.02
C CYS A 248 -9.30 -10.99 -19.53
N GLU A 249 -10.28 -11.47 -20.30
CA GLU A 249 -10.42 -11.17 -21.73
C GLU A 249 -10.65 -9.67 -21.97
N LEU A 250 -11.56 -9.05 -21.22
CA LEU A 250 -11.84 -7.62 -21.30
C LEU A 250 -10.60 -6.77 -20.94
N ALA A 251 -9.90 -7.13 -19.87
CA ALA A 251 -8.66 -6.45 -19.46
C ALA A 251 -7.54 -6.62 -20.50
N LEU A 252 -7.39 -7.82 -21.06
CA LEU A 252 -6.36 -8.13 -22.07
C LEU A 252 -6.63 -7.41 -23.40
N ALA A 253 -7.88 -7.39 -23.85
CA ALA A 253 -8.26 -6.69 -25.08
C ALA A 253 -7.98 -5.19 -24.96
N LEU A 254 -8.48 -4.56 -23.89
CA LEU A 254 -8.33 -3.12 -23.67
C LEU A 254 -6.86 -2.72 -23.42
N SER A 255 -6.11 -3.52 -22.65
CA SER A 255 -4.68 -3.24 -22.46
C SER A 255 -3.86 -3.41 -23.74
N THR A 256 -4.27 -4.28 -24.66
CA THR A 256 -3.62 -4.43 -25.96
C THR A 256 -3.90 -3.22 -26.85
N GLU A 257 -5.15 -2.74 -26.88
CA GLU A 257 -5.57 -1.54 -27.59
C GLU A 257 -4.81 -0.30 -27.11
N ASN A 258 -4.65 -0.15 -25.79
CA ASN A 258 -4.00 1.01 -25.18
C ASN A 258 -2.48 0.92 -25.09
N HIS A 259 -1.88 -0.17 -25.57
CA HIS A 259 -0.47 -0.49 -25.34
C HIS A 259 -0.05 -0.49 -23.85
N ASP A 260 -0.98 -0.80 -22.94
CA ASP A 260 -0.72 -0.93 -21.50
C ASP A 260 -0.08 -2.30 -21.19
N VAL A 261 1.25 -2.34 -21.23
CA VAL A 261 2.04 -3.54 -20.91
C VAL A 261 1.76 -4.04 -19.48
N THR A 262 1.50 -3.13 -18.53
CA THR A 262 1.25 -3.51 -17.13
C THR A 262 -0.11 -4.17 -16.98
N GLY A 263 -1.14 -3.56 -17.54
CA GLY A 263 -2.49 -4.10 -17.58
C GLY A 263 -2.56 -5.46 -18.27
N LYS A 264 -1.84 -5.60 -19.40
CA LYS A 264 -1.69 -6.87 -20.12
C LYS A 264 -1.03 -7.94 -19.26
N GLY A 265 0.08 -7.59 -18.59
CA GLY A 265 0.79 -8.51 -17.70
C GLY A 265 -0.11 -9.01 -16.56
N LYS A 266 -0.92 -8.13 -15.96
CA LYS A 266 -1.88 -8.50 -14.90
C LYS A 266 -3.00 -9.42 -15.43
N ALA A 267 -3.54 -9.12 -16.60
CA ALA A 267 -4.59 -9.95 -17.18
C ALA A 267 -4.08 -11.37 -17.49
N LEU A 268 -2.86 -11.48 -18.03
CA LEU A 268 -2.19 -12.75 -18.26
C LEU A 268 -1.91 -13.50 -16.94
N MET A 269 -1.53 -12.79 -15.88
CA MET A 269 -1.36 -13.40 -14.56
C MET A 269 -2.69 -13.98 -14.04
N HIS A 270 -3.81 -13.26 -14.16
CA HIS A 270 -5.11 -13.79 -13.75
C HIS A 270 -5.60 -14.95 -14.62
N PHE A 271 -5.32 -14.95 -15.94
CA PHE A 271 -5.52 -16.13 -16.78
C PHE A 271 -4.76 -17.35 -16.24
N SER A 272 -3.51 -17.15 -15.79
CA SER A 272 -2.72 -18.22 -15.17
C SER A 272 -3.47 -18.87 -14.01
N GLU A 273 -3.95 -18.03 -13.08
CA GLU A 273 -4.66 -18.44 -11.88
C GLU A 273 -6.01 -19.13 -12.22
N VAL A 274 -6.75 -18.62 -13.20
CA VAL A 274 -8.01 -19.25 -13.69
C VAL A 274 -7.76 -20.64 -14.24
N TYR A 275 -6.74 -20.82 -15.09
CA TYR A 275 -6.46 -22.12 -15.69
C TYR A 275 -5.86 -23.12 -14.70
N GLU A 276 -5.10 -22.64 -13.71
CA GLU A 276 -4.66 -23.46 -12.60
C GLU A 276 -5.85 -23.96 -11.77
N TYR A 277 -6.79 -23.08 -11.43
CA TYR A 277 -8.02 -23.44 -10.70
C TYR A 277 -8.86 -24.50 -11.43
N ARG A 278 -8.85 -24.48 -12.77
CA ARG A 278 -9.50 -25.48 -13.63
C ARG A 278 -8.70 -26.78 -13.82
N GLY A 279 -7.55 -26.92 -13.16
CA GLY A 279 -6.67 -28.09 -13.26
C GLY A 279 -5.79 -28.12 -14.52
N ASN A 280 -5.74 -27.05 -15.29
CA ASN A 280 -4.88 -26.93 -16.48
C ASN A 280 -3.59 -26.16 -16.16
N ALA A 281 -2.77 -26.73 -15.27
CA ALA A 281 -1.51 -26.13 -14.82
C ALA A 281 -0.50 -25.87 -15.95
N ARG A 282 -0.56 -26.61 -17.07
CA ARG A 282 0.32 -26.37 -18.24
C ARG A 282 -0.02 -25.05 -18.93
N LEU A 283 -1.30 -24.81 -19.17
CA LEU A 283 -1.76 -23.57 -19.76
C LEU A 283 -1.60 -22.41 -18.78
N GLY A 284 -1.90 -22.65 -17.49
CA GLY A 284 -1.64 -21.70 -16.40
C GLY A 284 -0.19 -21.22 -16.39
N ARG A 285 0.78 -22.15 -16.43
CA ARG A 285 2.21 -21.84 -16.51
C ARG A 285 2.58 -20.99 -17.74
N ASN A 286 1.99 -21.26 -18.90
CA ASN A 286 2.26 -20.48 -20.12
C ASN A 286 1.86 -19.02 -19.93
N TYR A 287 0.65 -18.77 -19.40
CA TYR A 287 0.19 -17.43 -19.11
C TYR A 287 1.05 -16.72 -18.05
N ALA A 288 1.46 -17.41 -16.97
CA ALA A 288 2.38 -16.85 -15.97
C ALA A 288 3.71 -16.39 -16.58
N ARG A 289 4.27 -17.17 -17.52
CA ARG A 289 5.50 -16.81 -18.22
C ARG A 289 5.34 -15.59 -19.11
N GLN A 290 4.22 -15.50 -19.83
CA GLN A 290 3.92 -14.32 -20.63
C GLN A 290 3.74 -13.06 -19.76
N ALA A 291 3.05 -13.19 -18.61
CA ALA A 291 2.93 -12.13 -17.63
C ALA A 291 4.30 -11.68 -17.10
N ARG A 292 5.14 -12.63 -16.68
CA ARG A 292 6.52 -12.37 -16.23
C ARG A 292 7.31 -11.62 -17.28
N GLN A 293 7.24 -12.03 -18.55
CA GLN A 293 7.95 -11.38 -19.65
C GLN A 293 7.48 -9.94 -19.86
N ALA A 294 6.16 -9.69 -19.79
CA ALA A 294 5.61 -8.34 -19.89
C ALA A 294 6.12 -7.43 -18.75
N PHE A 295 6.18 -7.94 -17.52
CA PHE A 295 6.68 -7.16 -16.38
C PHE A 295 8.19 -6.92 -16.43
N ILE A 296 8.98 -7.87 -16.94
CA ILE A 296 10.41 -7.68 -17.21
C ILE A 296 10.62 -6.55 -18.22
N GLN A 297 9.85 -6.53 -19.31
CA GLN A 297 9.96 -5.49 -20.34
C GLN A 297 9.64 -4.08 -19.80
N ASN A 298 8.76 -3.98 -18.80
CA ASN A 298 8.37 -2.71 -18.19
C ASN A 298 9.11 -2.38 -16.88
N GLY A 299 10.08 -3.20 -16.44
CA GLY A 299 10.83 -2.97 -15.21
C GLY A 299 10.01 -3.08 -13.90
N TYR A 300 8.79 -3.61 -13.95
CA TYR A 300 7.91 -3.68 -12.77
C TYR A 300 8.23 -4.91 -11.91
N LEU A 301 9.29 -4.81 -11.10
CA LEU A 301 9.84 -5.94 -10.33
C LEU A 301 8.84 -6.60 -9.37
N LEU A 302 7.99 -5.82 -8.68
CA LEU A 302 7.00 -6.41 -7.77
C LEU A 302 5.95 -7.24 -8.55
N ALA A 303 5.48 -6.74 -9.69
CA ALA A 303 4.55 -7.48 -10.54
C ALA A 303 5.21 -8.69 -11.19
N GLN A 304 6.50 -8.61 -11.55
CA GLN A 304 7.30 -9.74 -11.96
C GLN A 304 7.32 -10.84 -10.89
N ALA A 305 7.55 -10.49 -9.62
CA ALA A 305 7.54 -11.45 -8.52
C ALA A 305 6.16 -12.11 -8.34
N HIS A 306 5.06 -11.36 -8.52
CA HIS A 306 3.71 -11.94 -8.53
C HIS A 306 3.50 -12.94 -9.69
N ALA A 307 3.97 -12.62 -10.90
CA ALA A 307 3.89 -13.56 -12.03
C ALA A 307 4.75 -14.82 -11.79
N MET A 308 5.93 -14.67 -11.16
CA MET A 308 6.76 -15.80 -10.76
C MET A 308 6.09 -16.68 -9.70
N LYS A 309 5.34 -16.08 -8.75
CA LYS A 309 4.49 -16.84 -7.81
C LYS A 309 3.48 -17.71 -8.55
N ALA A 310 2.77 -17.16 -9.54
CA ALA A 310 1.82 -17.93 -10.35
C ALA A 310 2.53 -19.08 -11.11
N GLU A 311 3.73 -18.82 -11.66
CA GLU A 311 4.54 -19.87 -12.29
C GLU A 311 4.94 -20.97 -11.29
N ILE A 312 5.35 -20.59 -10.07
CA ILE A 312 5.71 -21.50 -8.98
C ILE A 312 4.57 -22.47 -8.67
N TYR A 313 3.35 -21.98 -8.47
CA TYR A 313 2.20 -22.84 -8.15
C TYR A 313 1.84 -23.78 -9.32
N SER A 314 1.82 -23.27 -10.54
CA SER A 314 1.58 -24.10 -11.72
C SER A 314 2.65 -25.19 -11.91
N VAL A 315 3.93 -24.90 -11.65
CA VAL A 315 5.02 -25.89 -11.73
C VAL A 315 4.96 -26.89 -10.57
N PHE A 316 4.58 -26.43 -9.38
CA PHE A 316 4.39 -27.27 -8.19
C PHE A 316 3.33 -28.35 -8.46
N VAL A 317 2.19 -27.98 -9.03
CA VAL A 317 1.12 -28.92 -9.43
C VAL A 317 1.62 -29.93 -10.48
N LEU A 318 2.53 -29.52 -11.35
CA LEU A 318 3.15 -30.40 -12.34
C LEU A 318 4.24 -31.33 -11.77
N GLY A 319 4.55 -31.23 -10.47
CA GLY A 319 5.48 -32.10 -9.75
C GLY A 319 6.97 -31.84 -10.00
N ASN A 320 7.33 -30.70 -10.61
CA ASN A 320 8.73 -30.37 -10.87
C ASN A 320 9.33 -29.55 -9.70
N PHE A 321 9.57 -30.21 -8.58
CA PHE A 321 9.98 -29.57 -7.33
C PHE A 321 11.33 -28.86 -7.39
N GLU A 322 12.31 -29.42 -8.09
CA GLU A 322 13.63 -28.77 -8.24
C GLU A 322 13.52 -27.43 -8.98
N TYR A 323 12.69 -27.36 -10.03
CA TYR A 323 12.47 -26.10 -10.74
C TYR A 323 11.71 -25.08 -9.88
N VAL A 324 10.76 -25.53 -9.04
CA VAL A 324 10.08 -24.63 -8.11
C VAL A 324 11.06 -24.03 -7.10
N LEU A 325 11.97 -24.81 -6.52
CA LEU A 325 12.97 -24.29 -5.57
C LEU A 325 13.85 -23.20 -6.22
N THR A 326 14.28 -23.41 -7.47
CA THR A 326 14.99 -22.38 -8.24
C THR A 326 14.15 -21.11 -8.42
N LEU A 327 12.88 -21.24 -8.81
CA LEU A 327 11.98 -20.09 -8.97
C LEU A 327 11.72 -19.36 -7.64
N CYS A 328 11.59 -20.09 -6.52
CA CYS A 328 11.45 -19.50 -5.18
C CYS A 328 12.67 -18.63 -4.85
N ALA A 329 13.89 -19.15 -5.05
CA ALA A 329 15.12 -18.42 -4.81
C ALA A 329 15.22 -17.15 -5.68
N GLU A 330 14.93 -17.27 -6.99
CA GLU A 330 14.90 -16.11 -7.90
C GLU A 330 13.88 -15.06 -7.45
N THR A 331 12.67 -15.50 -7.07
CA THR A 331 11.58 -14.59 -6.65
C THR A 331 11.94 -13.85 -5.37
N LYS A 332 12.53 -14.55 -4.40
CA LYS A 332 13.03 -13.94 -3.15
C LYS A 332 14.13 -12.91 -3.43
N SER A 333 15.02 -13.17 -4.39
CA SER A 333 16.03 -12.19 -4.82
C SER A 333 15.39 -10.92 -5.41
N VAL A 334 14.35 -11.06 -6.25
CA VAL A 334 13.61 -9.91 -6.80
C VAL A 334 12.94 -9.11 -5.68
N LEU A 335 12.32 -9.79 -4.71
CA LEU A 335 11.69 -9.15 -3.56
C LEU A 335 12.69 -8.44 -2.65
N ALA A 336 13.90 -8.99 -2.48
CA ALA A 336 14.96 -8.35 -1.71
C ALA A 336 15.39 -7.01 -2.32
N VAL A 337 15.56 -6.95 -3.65
CA VAL A 337 15.85 -5.69 -4.38
C VAL A 337 14.74 -4.66 -4.20
N CYS A 338 13.50 -5.12 -4.08
CA CYS A 338 12.33 -4.29 -3.83
C CYS A 338 12.18 -3.84 -2.37
N GLY A 339 12.99 -4.34 -1.43
CA GLY A 339 12.79 -4.11 0.01
C GLY A 339 11.55 -4.83 0.57
N MET A 340 11.05 -5.86 -0.11
CA MET A 340 9.79 -6.58 0.19
C MET A 340 10.01 -7.92 0.91
N HIS A 341 11.09 -8.06 1.67
CA HIS A 341 11.48 -9.30 2.35
C HIS A 341 10.56 -9.72 3.50
N THR A 342 9.73 -8.81 4.01
CA THR A 342 8.69 -9.09 5.03
C THR A 342 7.28 -9.05 4.45
N SER A 343 7.12 -9.05 3.12
CA SER A 343 5.80 -8.98 2.49
C SER A 343 5.03 -10.29 2.61
N GLU A 344 3.71 -10.20 2.47
CA GLU A 344 2.84 -11.39 2.34
C GLU A 344 3.27 -12.26 1.16
N LEU A 345 3.69 -11.64 0.05
CA LEU A 345 4.22 -12.34 -1.10
C LEU A 345 5.47 -13.16 -0.74
N HIS A 346 6.43 -12.59 -0.02
CA HIS A 346 7.61 -13.32 0.46
C HIS A 346 7.22 -14.51 1.35
N SER A 347 6.27 -14.31 2.26
CA SER A 347 5.74 -15.38 3.13
C SER A 347 5.09 -16.50 2.31
N SER A 348 4.31 -16.16 1.28
CA SER A 348 3.68 -17.12 0.37
C SER A 348 4.71 -17.96 -0.39
N ILE A 349 5.77 -17.35 -0.93
CA ILE A 349 6.87 -18.07 -1.59
C ILE A 349 7.62 -18.98 -0.62
N THR A 350 7.88 -18.49 0.60
CA THR A 350 8.54 -19.28 1.65
C THR A 350 7.70 -20.47 2.09
N SER A 351 6.37 -20.31 2.11
CA SER A 351 5.43 -21.41 2.40
C SER A 351 5.46 -22.48 1.32
N ALA A 352 5.46 -22.09 0.03
CA ALA A 352 5.58 -23.03 -1.08
C ALA A 352 6.90 -23.83 -1.02
N GLU A 353 8.01 -23.16 -0.71
CA GLU A 353 9.32 -23.81 -0.50
C GLU A 353 9.28 -24.80 0.68
N ALA A 354 8.70 -24.40 1.81
CA ALA A 354 8.55 -25.28 2.97
C ALA A 354 7.71 -26.53 2.66
N GLN A 355 6.64 -26.39 1.87
CA GLN A 355 5.81 -27.52 1.43
C GLN A 355 6.60 -28.50 0.55
N ILE A 356 7.48 -28.01 -0.32
CA ILE A 356 8.35 -28.87 -1.13
C ILE A 356 9.31 -29.66 -0.26
N HIS A 357 9.98 -28.99 0.70
CA HIS A 357 10.87 -29.66 1.64
C HIS A 357 10.12 -30.73 2.44
N LEU A 358 8.86 -30.46 2.83
CA LEU A 358 8.01 -31.45 3.49
C LEU A 358 7.75 -32.68 2.60
N LEU A 359 7.40 -32.47 1.33
CA LEU A 359 7.18 -33.55 0.35
C LEU A 359 8.46 -34.36 0.08
N LYS A 360 9.63 -33.73 0.16
CA LYS A 360 10.95 -34.38 0.04
C LYS A 360 11.42 -35.04 1.35
N THR A 361 10.60 -35.03 2.41
CA THR A 361 10.94 -35.54 3.77
C THR A 361 12.07 -34.78 4.48
N GLU A 362 12.35 -33.55 4.05
CA GLU A 362 13.37 -32.65 4.61
C GLU A 362 12.76 -31.79 5.74
N TYR A 363 12.21 -32.46 6.76
CA TYR A 363 11.38 -31.83 7.80
C TYR A 363 12.05 -30.70 8.58
N GLN A 364 13.36 -30.79 8.81
CA GLN A 364 14.08 -29.75 9.55
C GLN A 364 14.13 -28.43 8.78
N THR A 365 14.39 -28.48 7.48
CA THR A 365 14.40 -27.30 6.60
C THR A 365 13.00 -26.70 6.52
N ALA A 366 11.98 -27.53 6.29
CA ALA A 366 10.59 -27.09 6.27
C ALA A 366 10.19 -26.37 7.57
N ARG A 367 10.61 -26.90 8.73
CA ARG A 367 10.34 -26.29 10.04
C ARG A 367 10.99 -24.92 10.19
N VAL A 368 12.25 -24.76 9.78
CA VAL A 368 12.94 -23.45 9.85
C VAL A 368 12.19 -22.41 9.04
N LEU A 369 11.82 -22.73 7.80
CA LEU A 369 11.07 -21.82 6.93
C LEU A 369 9.71 -21.43 7.51
N GLN A 370 8.99 -22.37 8.15
CA GLN A 370 7.71 -22.07 8.81
C GLN A 370 7.89 -21.18 10.04
N MET A 371 8.95 -21.38 10.82
CA MET A 371 9.27 -20.50 11.96
C MET A 371 9.63 -19.09 11.49
N ASP A 372 10.32 -18.95 10.36
CA ASP A 372 10.64 -17.65 9.77
C ASP A 372 9.36 -16.90 9.34
N ILE A 373 8.40 -17.59 8.72
CA ILE A 373 7.08 -17.01 8.38
C ILE A 373 6.37 -16.53 9.65
N LEU A 374 6.30 -17.35 10.69
CA LEU A 374 5.66 -16.98 11.96
C LEU A 374 6.32 -15.77 12.61
N ALA A 375 7.65 -15.69 12.59
CA ALA A 375 8.39 -14.55 13.11
C ALA A 375 8.07 -13.25 12.34
N GLN A 376 7.92 -13.34 11.02
CA GLN A 376 7.52 -12.20 10.18
C GLN A 376 6.10 -11.72 10.51
N THR A 377 5.14 -12.63 10.65
CA THR A 377 3.74 -12.29 11.02
C THR A 377 3.65 -11.64 12.40
N LEU A 378 4.39 -12.16 13.38
CA LEU A 378 4.42 -11.57 14.73
C LEU A 378 5.06 -10.18 14.76
N HIS A 379 5.98 -9.89 13.83
CA HIS A 379 6.57 -8.56 13.71
C HIS A 379 5.59 -7.56 13.08
N SER A 380 4.83 -7.98 12.06
CA SER A 380 3.85 -7.11 11.39
C SER A 380 2.65 -6.75 12.26
N GLU A 381 2.26 -7.61 13.21
CA GLU A 381 1.18 -7.30 14.18
C GLU A 381 1.59 -6.28 15.26
N ARG A 382 2.90 -6.13 15.49
CA ARG A 382 3.43 -5.23 16.53
C ARG A 382 3.82 -3.84 16.00
N SER A 383 3.94 -3.70 14.69
CA SER A 383 4.26 -2.45 13.98
C SER A 383 3.00 -1.77 13.51
#